data_AF-A0A1H3TRB8-F1
#
_entry.id   AF-A0A1H3TRB8-F1
#
_cell.length_a   1.000
_cell.length_b   1.000
_cell.length_c   1.000
_cell.angle_alpha   90.00
_cell.angle_beta   90.00
_cell.angle_gamma   90.00
#
_symmetry.space_group_name_H-M   'P 1'
#
loop_
_entity.id
_entity.type
_entity.pdbx_description
1 polymer ?
#
loop_
_entity_poly.entity_id
_entity_poly.type
_entity_poly.pdbx_seq_one_letter_code
_entity_poly.pdbx_strand_id
1 'polypeptide(L)'
;MIAAAFLAVAFLVPAPKSVPLTERYPGPWRTDFSRDITIALGKNQALGCVQFQYRESRLDPGEYLVYCNDRGMWRSYLVWIPSQKITGPHMIDASIPP
;
A
#
# COMPACT_ATOMS: atom_id res chain seq x y z
N MET A 1 46.39 -36.17 -14.51
CA MET A 1 45.37 -35.18 -14.95
C MET A 1 44.01 -35.68 -14.48
N ILE A 2 43.38 -35.03 -13.51
CA ILE A 2 41.99 -35.31 -13.12
C ILE A 2 41.29 -33.95 -13.06
N ALA A 3 40.46 -33.67 -14.05
CA ALA A 3 39.62 -32.47 -14.07
C ALA A 3 38.32 -32.79 -13.34
N ALA A 4 38.08 -32.11 -12.21
CA ALA A 4 36.81 -32.18 -11.50
C ALA A 4 35.84 -31.19 -12.14
N ALA A 5 34.76 -31.69 -12.75
CA ALA A 5 33.68 -30.89 -13.27
C ALA A 5 32.71 -30.51 -12.13
N PHE A 6 32.68 -29.23 -11.77
CA PHE A 6 31.69 -28.69 -10.84
C PHE A 6 30.35 -28.49 -11.57
N LEU A 7 29.37 -29.35 -11.30
CA LEU A 7 27.98 -29.18 -11.72
C LEU A 7 27.34 -28.07 -10.87
N ALA A 8 27.16 -26.88 -11.45
CA ALA A 8 26.39 -25.81 -10.84
C ALA A 8 24.88 -26.14 -10.91
N VAL A 9 24.29 -26.53 -9.78
CA VAL A 9 22.84 -26.72 -9.67
C VAL A 9 22.21 -25.34 -9.43
N ALA A 10 21.55 -24.79 -10.45
CA ALA A 10 20.77 -23.57 -10.32
C ALA A 10 19.47 -23.86 -9.56
N PHE A 11 19.38 -23.45 -8.29
CA PHE A 11 18.13 -23.47 -7.55
C PHE A 11 17.20 -22.38 -8.10
N LEU A 12 16.16 -22.80 -8.82
CA LEU A 12 15.02 -21.94 -9.17
C LEU A 12 14.25 -21.62 -7.88
N VAL A 13 14.54 -20.48 -7.26
CA VAL A 13 13.73 -19.96 -6.15
C VAL A 13 12.40 -19.49 -6.74
N PRO A 14 11.25 -20.05 -6.32
CA PRO A 14 9.95 -19.55 -6.77
C PRO A 14 9.77 -18.11 -6.29
N ALA A 15 9.37 -17.21 -7.18
CA ALA A 15 9.04 -15.84 -6.81
C ALA A 15 7.90 -15.85 -5.76
N PRO A 16 8.00 -15.04 -4.69
CA PRO A 16 6.93 -14.94 -3.72
C PRO A 16 5.66 -14.47 -4.43
N LYS A 17 4.55 -15.20 -4.27
CA LYS A 17 3.25 -14.76 -4.77
C LYS A 17 2.88 -13.47 -4.02
N SER A 18 2.75 -12.36 -4.72
CA SER A 18 2.26 -11.11 -4.13
C SER A 18 0.82 -11.30 -3.65
N VAL A 19 0.55 -10.94 -2.40
CA VAL A 19 -0.81 -10.99 -1.82
C VAL A 19 -1.72 -10.00 -2.57
N PRO A 20 -2.92 -10.39 -3.01
CA PRO A 20 -3.88 -9.48 -3.64
C PRO A 20 -4.18 -8.25 -2.77
N LEU A 21 -4.38 -7.09 -3.38
CA LEU A 21 -4.66 -5.84 -2.65
C LEU A 21 -5.93 -5.93 -1.79
N THR A 22 -6.95 -6.64 -2.27
CA THR A 22 -8.19 -6.86 -1.52
C THR A 22 -8.01 -7.77 -0.30
N GLU A 23 -7.03 -8.65 -0.32
CA GLU A 23 -6.68 -9.50 0.82
C GLU A 23 -5.78 -8.75 1.80
N ARG A 24 -4.84 -7.94 1.30
CA ARG A 24 -3.99 -7.09 2.15
C ARG A 24 -4.79 -5.98 2.83
N TYR A 25 -5.70 -5.33 2.11
CA TYR A 25 -6.56 -4.25 2.61
C TYR A 25 -8.03 -4.69 2.55
N PRO A 26 -8.46 -5.54 3.50
CA PRO A 26 -9.83 -6.02 3.53
C PRO A 26 -10.81 -4.86 3.77
N GLY A 27 -12.01 -5.00 3.20
CA GLY A 27 -13.09 -4.04 3.43
C GLY A 27 -13.76 -4.23 4.80
N PRO A 28 -14.73 -3.36 5.14
CA PRO A 28 -15.25 -2.26 4.32
C PRO A 28 -14.35 -1.02 4.31
N TRP A 29 -14.60 -0.09 3.39
CA TRP A 29 -13.98 1.24 3.47
C TRP A 29 -14.48 1.98 4.70
N ARG A 30 -13.54 2.58 5.44
CA ARG A 30 -13.83 3.51 6.53
C ARG A 30 -13.85 4.92 6.00
N THR A 31 -14.90 5.67 6.35
CA THR A 31 -15.09 7.08 5.94
C THR A 31 -15.16 8.01 7.15
N ASP A 32 -14.97 7.47 8.37
CA ASP A 32 -14.90 8.26 9.59
C ASP A 32 -13.61 9.08 9.66
N PHE A 33 -13.63 10.18 10.43
CA PHE A 33 -12.45 11.02 10.59
C PHE A 33 -11.34 10.28 11.33
N SER A 34 -10.18 10.16 10.68
CA SER A 34 -8.94 9.70 11.31
C SER A 34 -7.97 10.86 11.51
N ARG A 35 -7.77 11.25 12.78
CA ARG A 35 -6.83 12.30 13.16
C ARG A 35 -5.41 11.99 12.71
N ASP A 36 -4.98 10.75 12.88
CA ASP A 36 -3.58 10.38 12.64
C ASP A 36 -3.27 10.30 11.14
N ILE A 37 -4.20 9.78 10.33
CA ILE A 37 -4.07 9.82 8.86
C ILE A 37 -4.04 11.26 8.38
N THR A 38 -4.92 12.13 8.90
CA THR A 38 -4.95 13.56 8.55
C THR A 38 -3.62 14.24 8.85
N ILE A 39 -3.03 13.99 10.02
CA ILE A 39 -1.73 14.55 10.42
C ILE A 39 -0.62 14.03 9.48
N ALA A 40 -0.60 12.73 9.17
CA ALA A 40 0.41 12.16 8.29
C ALA A 40 0.34 12.74 6.87
N LEU A 41 -0.86 12.82 6.29
CA LEU A 41 -1.10 13.44 4.97
C LEU A 41 -0.67 14.92 4.96
N GLY A 42 -1.03 15.68 6.02
CA GLY A 42 -0.68 17.09 6.14
C GLY A 42 0.83 17.33 6.25
N LYS A 43 1.52 16.55 7.11
CA LYS A 43 2.98 16.65 7.28
C LYS A 43 3.76 16.36 6.00
N ASN A 44 3.24 15.48 5.16
CA ASN A 44 3.85 15.10 3.89
C ASN A 44 3.26 15.85 2.68
N GLN A 45 2.51 16.93 2.92
CA GLN A 45 1.98 17.82 1.88
C GLN A 45 1.16 17.08 0.80
N ALA A 46 0.34 16.10 1.19
CA ALA A 46 -0.57 15.39 0.29
C ALA A 46 -1.76 16.28 -0.14
N LEU A 47 -1.50 17.22 -1.06
CA LEU A 47 -2.48 18.22 -1.51
C LEU A 47 -3.68 17.57 -2.22
N GLY A 48 -4.88 18.04 -1.87
CA GLY A 48 -6.15 17.56 -2.43
C GLY A 48 -6.68 16.25 -1.82
N CYS A 49 -6.10 15.77 -0.73
CA CYS A 49 -6.49 14.54 -0.03
C CYS A 49 -7.10 14.88 1.34
N VAL A 50 -8.16 15.71 1.35
CA VAL A 50 -8.79 16.24 2.57
C VAL A 50 -9.98 15.39 3.00
N GLN A 51 -10.80 14.95 2.03
CA GLN A 51 -11.84 13.95 2.24
C GLN A 51 -11.33 12.62 1.70
N PHE A 52 -11.31 11.62 2.57
CA PHE A 52 -10.69 10.35 2.25
C PHE A 52 -11.45 9.18 2.87
N GLN A 53 -11.24 8.02 2.27
CA GLN A 53 -11.65 6.74 2.78
C GLN A 53 -10.42 5.83 2.92
N TYR A 54 -10.43 4.91 3.87
CA TYR A 54 -9.25 4.10 4.15
C TYR A 54 -9.57 2.68 4.59
N ARG A 55 -8.58 1.81 4.40
CA ARG A 55 -8.55 0.42 4.89
C ARG A 55 -7.19 0.14 5.50
N GLU A 56 -7.18 -0.59 6.60
CA GLU A 56 -5.95 -1.00 7.26
C GLU A 56 -5.35 -2.24 6.60
N SER A 57 -4.02 -2.32 6.56
CA SER A 57 -3.33 -3.53 6.15
C SER A 57 -3.55 -4.63 7.19
N ARG A 58 -4.03 -5.79 6.75
CA ARG A 58 -4.08 -7.00 7.57
C ARG A 58 -2.68 -7.58 7.83
N LEU A 59 -1.70 -7.26 6.98
CA LEU A 59 -0.33 -7.76 7.09
C LEU A 59 0.56 -6.86 7.94
N ASP A 60 0.30 -5.56 7.94
CA ASP A 60 1.15 -4.53 8.54
C ASP A 60 0.30 -3.55 9.37
N PRO A 61 0.01 -3.86 10.66
CA PRO A 61 -0.78 -2.99 11.51
C PRO A 61 -0.22 -1.57 11.57
N GLY A 62 -1.10 -0.57 11.43
CA GLY A 62 -0.70 0.84 11.33
C GLY A 62 -0.30 1.32 9.92
N GLU A 63 -0.30 0.44 8.92
CA GLU A 63 -0.28 0.81 7.50
C GLU A 63 -1.72 0.90 6.96
N TYR A 64 -2.01 1.96 6.22
CA TYR A 64 -3.34 2.21 5.66
C TYR A 64 -3.25 2.50 4.17
N LEU A 65 -4.14 1.87 3.40
CA LEU A 65 -4.47 2.30 2.05
C LEU A 65 -5.52 3.41 2.15
N VAL A 66 -5.18 4.59 1.66
CA VAL A 66 -6.03 5.78 1.71
C VAL A 66 -6.40 6.21 0.31
N TYR A 67 -7.70 6.28 0.02
CA TYR A 67 -8.23 6.76 -1.25
C TYR A 67 -8.83 8.14 -1.06
N CYS A 68 -8.48 9.04 -1.97
CA CYS A 68 -8.93 10.42 -1.99
C CYS A 68 -9.56 10.73 -3.35
N ASN A 69 -10.68 11.44 -3.33
CA ASN A 69 -11.29 11.98 -4.53
C ASN A 69 -11.10 13.50 -4.55
N ASP A 70 -10.46 14.00 -5.60
CA ASP A 70 -10.33 15.43 -5.85
C ASP A 70 -11.06 15.77 -7.15
N ARG A 71 -12.29 16.26 -7.03
CA ARG A 71 -13.15 16.66 -8.17
C ARG A 71 -13.30 15.56 -9.24
N GLY A 72 -13.50 14.31 -8.81
CA GLY A 72 -13.63 13.15 -9.69
C GLY A 72 -12.32 12.42 -9.97
N MET A 73 -11.17 12.98 -9.62
CA MET A 73 -9.87 12.32 -9.77
C MET A 73 -9.53 11.53 -8.51
N TRP A 74 -9.63 10.20 -8.61
CA TRP A 74 -9.23 9.30 -7.56
C TRP A 74 -7.71 9.12 -7.51
N ARG A 75 -7.15 9.24 -6.31
CA ARG A 75 -5.74 8.99 -6.01
C ARG A 75 -5.64 8.13 -4.77
N SER A 76 -4.57 7.36 -4.68
CA SER A 76 -4.27 6.55 -3.50
C SER A 76 -2.96 6.97 -2.84
N TYR A 77 -2.90 6.77 -1.53
CA TYR A 77 -1.69 6.89 -0.72
C TYR A 77 -1.57 5.66 0.18
N LEU A 78 -0.34 5.25 0.43
CA LEU A 78 -0.05 4.38 1.57
C LEU A 78 0.43 5.25 2.72
N VAL A 79 -0.12 5.03 3.90
CA VAL A 79 0.14 5.84 5.10
C VAL A 79 0.56 4.93 6.24
N TRP A 80 1.74 5.16 6.81
CA TRP A 80 2.26 4.43 7.97
C TRP A 80 2.18 5.32 9.20
N ILE A 81 1.17 5.11 10.04
CA ILE A 81 0.91 5.94 11.22
C ILE A 81 2.06 5.93 12.23
N PRO A 82 2.67 4.79 12.60
CA PRO A 82 3.76 4.78 13.58
C PRO A 82 4.96 5.65 13.20
N SER A 83 5.24 5.79 11.91
CA SER A 83 6.37 6.58 11.39
C SER A 83 5.95 7.91 10.76
N GLN A 84 4.64 8.17 10.64
CA GLN A 84 4.03 9.29 9.92
C GLN A 84 4.58 9.49 8.50
N LYS A 85 4.95 8.40 7.82
CA LYS A 85 5.40 8.39 6.43
C LYS A 85 4.25 8.10 5.50
N ILE A 86 4.34 8.63 4.28
CA ILE A 86 3.42 8.27 3.19
C ILE A 86 4.19 7.92 1.91
N THR A 87 3.54 7.20 1.01
CA THR A 87 3.94 7.13 -0.41
C THR A 87 2.74 7.47 -1.28
N GLY A 88 3.00 8.05 -2.46
CA GLY A 88 1.99 8.49 -3.41
C GLY A 88 2.15 9.97 -3.79
N PRO A 89 1.20 10.54 -4.54
CA PRO A 89 -0.04 9.90 -5.00
C PRO A 89 0.21 8.78 -6.01
N HIS A 90 -0.53 7.69 -5.88
CA HIS A 90 -0.58 6.59 -6.86
C HIS A 90 -1.95 6.58 -7.55
N MET A 91 -2.02 5.88 -8.69
CA MET A 91 -3.33 5.54 -9.28
C MET A 91 -4.04 4.53 -8.37
N ILE A 92 -5.38 4.55 -8.39
CA ILE A 92 -6.16 3.50 -7.73
C ILE A 92 -6.05 2.18 -8.51
N ASP A 93 -6.15 1.06 -7.82
CA ASP A 93 -6.14 -0.26 -8.45
C ASP A 93 -7.59 -0.73 -8.68
N ALA A 94 -7.88 -1.18 -9.89
CA ALA A 94 -9.23 -1.60 -10.28
C ALA A 94 -9.76 -2.81 -9.47
N SER A 95 -8.87 -3.61 -8.87
CA SER A 95 -9.25 -4.74 -8.02
C SER A 95 -9.84 -4.33 -6.67
N ILE A 96 -9.58 -3.09 -6.21
CA ILE A 96 -10.05 -2.55 -4.94
C ILE A 96 -10.68 -1.16 -5.17
N PRO A 97 -11.85 -1.10 -5.82
CA PRO A 97 -12.50 0.17 -6.12
C PRO A 97 -12.91 0.92 -4.84
N PRO A 98 -13.00 2.26 -4.91
CA PRO A 98 -13.56 3.06 -3.83
C PRO A 98 -14.99 2.66 -3.46
#